data_AF-A0A1H0RTX5-F1
#
_entry.id   AF-A0A1H0RTX5-F1
#
_cell.length_a   1.000
_cell.length_b   1.000
_cell.length_c   1.000
_cell.angle_alpha   90.00
_cell.angle_beta   90.00
_cell.angle_gamma   90.00
#
_symmetry.space_group_name_H-M   'P 1'
#
loop_
_entity.id
_entity.type
_entity.pdbx_description
1 polymer ?
#
loop_
_entity_poly.entity_id
_entity_poly.type
_entity_poly.pdbx_seq_one_letter_code
_entity_poly.pdbx_strand_id
1 'polypeptide(L)'
;MTYDQFVATWTGKAADFDGVYGAQCVDLFNFYNRDVVGQDFVPTPTTGGAADLWNDYPSLPGYKKVANTPDGVPPKAAVVIWAANTKVTGAAGHVGMASGEGDATYFVSFDQNYPTGSLPHMQRHSYDGVLGWYIPNNQGGDEVITDADNEYWRWNKLFRQIRGRDASRDEFRQAAVGRTWLQALEILSDDQEADAASHAQEVGQVAVRDDWQGQISGLVTKVTDLTAQAQAQGRTIDALHSEAAKSDSTTAGLNKQIETLEAALRAAQATLPVQSPSSTTPSVPAIPAAPGEPKWANLAKQLRDFFGTTQGRAGLGIAATVVTPIVMALQNFHSDNAALAAAVLAAVTLLNTVKDALNPNVPNK
;
A
#
# COMPACT_ATOMS: atom_id res chain seq x y z
N MET A 1 46.90 -5.19 -2.32
CA MET A 1 46.24 -3.91 -2.70
C MET A 1 45.27 -4.16 -3.84
N THR A 2 44.31 -3.28 -4.10
CA THR A 2 43.42 -3.40 -5.29
C THR A 2 44.09 -2.82 -6.54
N TYR A 3 43.56 -3.14 -7.74
CA TYR A 3 44.04 -2.54 -8.99
C TYR A 3 43.94 -1.00 -8.97
N ASP A 4 42.82 -0.44 -8.53
CA ASP A 4 42.64 1.02 -8.53
C ASP A 4 43.62 1.70 -7.56
N GLN A 5 43.91 1.07 -6.42
CA GLN A 5 44.96 1.52 -5.50
C GLN A 5 46.35 1.45 -6.16
N PHE A 6 46.62 0.40 -6.94
CA PHE A 6 47.89 0.23 -7.65
C PHE A 6 48.09 1.34 -8.68
N VAL A 7 47.09 1.58 -9.53
CA VAL A 7 47.08 2.68 -10.51
C VAL A 7 47.32 4.02 -9.80
N ALA A 8 46.55 4.32 -8.75
CA ALA A 8 46.71 5.56 -8.00
C ALA A 8 48.10 5.72 -7.36
N THR A 9 48.71 4.61 -6.93
CA THR A 9 50.03 4.60 -6.32
C THR A 9 51.12 4.93 -7.33
N TRP A 10 51.06 4.32 -8.50
CA TRP A 10 52.14 4.34 -9.50
C TRP A 10 51.97 5.38 -10.60
N THR A 11 50.78 5.95 -10.77
CA THR A 11 50.55 6.99 -11.79
C THR A 11 51.58 8.12 -11.63
N GLY A 12 52.33 8.38 -12.70
CA GLY A 12 53.36 9.43 -12.73
C GLY A 12 54.60 9.15 -11.86
N LYS A 13 54.84 7.90 -11.43
CA LYS A 13 56.02 7.51 -10.63
C LYS A 13 56.76 6.35 -11.28
N ALA A 14 58.06 6.52 -11.52
CA ALA A 14 58.89 5.47 -12.11
C ALA A 14 58.92 4.22 -11.21
N ALA A 15 58.54 3.08 -11.77
CA ALA A 15 58.60 1.77 -11.14
C ALA A 15 59.84 1.02 -11.62
N ASP A 16 60.84 0.86 -10.76
CA ASP A 16 62.08 0.12 -11.04
C ASP A 16 62.19 -0.98 -9.97
N PHE A 17 61.89 -2.22 -10.37
CA PHE A 17 61.71 -3.35 -9.45
C PHE A 17 63.02 -4.08 -9.21
N ASP A 18 63.79 -4.30 -10.27
CA ASP A 18 65.03 -5.09 -10.22
C ASP A 18 66.32 -4.24 -10.20
N GLY A 19 66.23 -2.93 -10.45
CA GLY A 19 67.37 -2.01 -10.49
C GLY A 19 68.20 -2.11 -11.77
N VAL A 20 67.68 -2.78 -12.81
CA VAL A 20 68.38 -3.10 -14.06
C VAL A 20 67.61 -2.50 -15.24
N TYR A 21 68.31 -1.79 -16.13
CA TYR A 21 67.71 -1.05 -17.25
C TYR A 21 66.71 0.08 -16.87
N GLY A 22 66.59 0.40 -15.58
CA GLY A 22 65.71 1.44 -15.07
C GLY A 22 64.23 1.05 -15.16
N ALA A 23 63.32 2.02 -15.14
CA ALA A 23 61.89 1.76 -15.05
C ALA A 23 61.27 1.24 -16.38
N GLN A 24 61.15 -0.09 -16.52
CA GLN A 24 60.60 -0.78 -17.71
C GLN A 24 59.14 -1.25 -17.52
N CYS A 25 58.49 -1.69 -18.60
CA CYS A 25 57.14 -2.25 -18.51
C CYS A 25 57.06 -3.51 -17.63
N VAL A 26 58.11 -4.35 -17.66
CA VAL A 26 58.22 -5.57 -16.85
C VAL A 26 58.40 -5.29 -15.35
N ASP A 27 58.96 -4.13 -14.98
CA ASP A 27 59.04 -3.70 -13.58
C ASP A 27 57.67 -3.39 -13.01
N LEU A 28 56.88 -2.59 -13.76
CA LEU A 28 55.53 -2.24 -13.34
C LEU A 28 54.66 -3.51 -13.20
N PHE A 29 54.82 -4.47 -14.11
CA PHE A 29 54.19 -5.79 -13.98
C PHE A 29 54.65 -6.54 -12.73
N ASN A 30 55.94 -6.57 -12.41
CA ASN A 30 56.42 -7.29 -11.21
C ASN A 30 55.96 -6.61 -9.90
N PHE A 31 55.86 -5.28 -9.86
CA PHE A 31 55.19 -4.57 -8.77
C PHE A 31 53.72 -4.96 -8.66
N TYR A 32 53.01 -5.02 -9.79
CA TYR A 32 51.60 -5.43 -9.82
C TYR A 32 51.41 -6.88 -9.34
N ASN A 33 52.28 -7.78 -9.82
CA ASN A 33 52.28 -9.18 -9.46
C ASN A 33 52.50 -9.38 -7.95
N ARG A 34 53.43 -8.63 -7.36
CA ARG A 34 53.70 -8.66 -5.92
C ARG A 34 52.56 -8.05 -5.11
N ASP A 35 52.16 -6.82 -5.43
CA ASP A 35 51.33 -6.02 -4.53
C ASP A 35 49.83 -6.25 -4.72
N VAL A 36 49.39 -6.60 -5.93
CA VAL A 36 47.98 -6.88 -6.27
C VAL A 36 47.70 -8.38 -6.28
N VAL A 37 48.57 -9.17 -6.91
CA VAL A 37 48.33 -10.62 -7.09
C VAL A 37 48.89 -11.45 -5.94
N GLY A 38 49.89 -10.93 -5.22
CA GLY A 38 50.50 -11.60 -4.07
C GLY A 38 51.43 -12.74 -4.47
N GLN A 39 52.08 -12.61 -5.63
CA GLN A 39 52.98 -13.63 -6.18
C GLN A 39 54.43 -13.13 -6.23
N ASP A 40 55.35 -14.09 -6.27
CA ASP A 40 56.79 -13.81 -6.34
C ASP A 40 57.21 -13.29 -7.72
N PHE A 41 58.39 -12.69 -7.78
CA PHE A 41 59.00 -12.16 -9.01
C PHE A 41 58.97 -13.16 -10.17
N VAL A 42 58.60 -12.68 -11.35
CA VAL A 42 58.57 -13.47 -12.59
C VAL A 42 59.68 -12.97 -13.53
N PRO A 43 60.72 -13.80 -13.77
CA PRO A 43 61.80 -13.42 -14.69
C PRO A 43 61.37 -13.50 -16.16
N THR A 44 62.17 -12.88 -17.03
CA THR A 44 62.05 -12.95 -18.49
C THR A 44 63.37 -13.50 -19.05
N PRO A 45 63.58 -14.83 -19.03
CA PRO A 45 64.91 -15.44 -19.18
C PRO A 45 65.42 -15.54 -20.62
N THR A 46 64.53 -15.48 -21.62
CA THR A 46 64.89 -15.74 -23.03
C THR A 46 65.42 -14.50 -23.71
N THR A 47 64.71 -13.38 -23.57
CA THR A 47 65.05 -12.10 -24.22
C THR A 47 65.29 -10.98 -23.22
N GLY A 48 64.89 -11.15 -21.95
CA GLY A 48 64.83 -10.03 -21.01
C GLY A 48 63.62 -9.12 -21.24
N GLY A 49 62.69 -9.53 -22.11
CA GLY A 49 61.56 -8.72 -22.57
C GLY A 49 60.19 -9.27 -22.14
N ALA A 50 59.18 -8.40 -22.18
CA ALA A 50 57.81 -8.73 -21.80
C ALA A 50 57.18 -9.88 -22.61
N ALA A 51 57.62 -10.12 -23.85
CA ALA A 51 57.11 -11.23 -24.66
C ALA A 51 57.41 -12.62 -24.04
N ASP A 52 58.47 -12.73 -23.24
CA ASP A 52 58.83 -13.96 -22.53
C ASP A 52 57.71 -14.37 -21.55
N LEU A 53 57.02 -13.39 -20.95
CA LEU A 53 55.89 -13.64 -20.03
C LEU A 53 54.81 -14.49 -20.70
N TRP A 54 54.64 -14.40 -22.02
CA TRP A 54 53.70 -15.24 -22.77
C TRP A 54 54.34 -16.52 -23.31
N ASN A 55 55.56 -16.44 -23.83
CA ASN A 55 56.17 -17.55 -24.56
C ASN A 55 56.79 -18.62 -23.66
N ASP A 56 57.37 -18.21 -22.53
CA ASP A 56 58.13 -19.10 -21.65
C ASP A 56 57.26 -19.72 -20.55
N TYR A 57 56.12 -19.08 -20.26
CA TYR A 57 55.23 -19.49 -19.17
C TYR A 57 53.92 -20.09 -19.71
N PRO A 58 53.76 -21.44 -19.71
CA PRO A 58 52.48 -22.05 -20.06
C PRO A 58 51.37 -21.64 -19.08
N SER A 59 51.72 -21.39 -17.83
CA SER A 59 50.88 -20.79 -16.80
C SER A 59 51.71 -19.95 -15.83
N LEU A 60 51.07 -18.96 -15.18
CA LEU A 60 51.65 -18.20 -14.08
C LEU A 60 50.83 -18.46 -12.81
N PRO A 61 51.45 -18.71 -11.65
CA PRO A 61 50.75 -18.82 -10.37
C PRO A 61 49.88 -17.58 -10.12
N GLY A 62 48.65 -17.79 -9.68
CA GLY A 62 47.73 -16.68 -9.43
C GLY A 62 47.08 -16.07 -10.67
N TYR A 63 47.20 -16.68 -11.86
CA TYR A 63 46.54 -16.21 -13.08
C TYR A 63 45.87 -17.32 -13.89
N LYS A 64 44.83 -16.92 -14.64
CA LYS A 64 44.27 -17.63 -15.78
C LYS A 64 44.79 -17.01 -17.08
N LYS A 65 45.50 -17.80 -17.89
CA LYS A 65 45.99 -17.39 -19.21
C LYS A 65 44.87 -17.48 -20.26
N VAL A 66 44.68 -16.44 -21.06
CA VAL A 66 43.65 -16.35 -22.11
C VAL A 66 44.26 -15.79 -23.38
N ALA A 67 44.23 -16.56 -24.46
CA ALA A 67 44.72 -16.12 -25.77
C ALA A 67 43.80 -15.07 -26.37
N ASN A 68 44.38 -14.11 -27.10
CA ASN A 68 43.60 -13.10 -27.81
C ASN A 68 42.76 -13.75 -28.94
N THR A 69 41.53 -13.25 -29.13
CA THR A 69 40.63 -13.64 -30.22
C THR A 69 40.02 -12.38 -30.84
N PRO A 70 39.47 -12.42 -32.06
CA PRO A 70 38.91 -11.22 -32.71
C PRO A 70 37.83 -10.48 -31.90
N ASP A 71 37.06 -11.22 -31.09
CA ASP A 71 36.00 -10.66 -30.24
C ASP A 71 36.43 -10.52 -28.77
N GLY A 72 37.67 -10.89 -28.44
CA GLY A 72 38.16 -10.93 -27.08
C GLY A 72 38.50 -9.53 -26.57
N VAL A 73 37.90 -9.15 -25.44
CA VAL A 73 38.20 -7.88 -24.74
C VAL A 73 38.83 -8.21 -23.39
N PRO A 74 40.01 -7.68 -23.06
CA PRO A 74 40.65 -7.94 -21.77
C PRO A 74 39.79 -7.34 -20.65
N PRO A 75 39.41 -8.13 -19.64
CA PRO A 75 38.66 -7.60 -18.51
C PRO A 75 39.53 -6.65 -17.69
N LYS A 76 38.87 -5.81 -16.86
CA LYS A 76 39.57 -4.89 -15.96
C LYS A 76 40.67 -5.64 -15.19
N ALA A 77 41.85 -5.07 -15.29
CA ALA A 77 43.08 -5.39 -14.60
C ALA A 77 43.75 -6.73 -14.97
N ALA A 78 43.30 -7.34 -16.06
CA ALA A 78 44.08 -8.34 -16.77
C ALA A 78 45.43 -7.77 -17.22
N VAL A 79 46.47 -8.59 -17.12
CA VAL A 79 47.82 -8.27 -17.61
C VAL A 79 47.87 -8.64 -19.08
N VAL A 80 47.85 -7.63 -19.96
CA VAL A 80 47.88 -7.80 -21.41
C VAL A 80 49.33 -7.90 -21.86
N ILE A 81 49.62 -8.89 -22.72
CA ILE A 81 50.97 -9.15 -23.23
C ILE A 81 50.99 -8.96 -24.75
N TRP A 82 51.97 -8.21 -25.22
CA TRP A 82 52.24 -8.03 -26.65
C TRP A 82 53.49 -8.80 -27.06
N ALA A 83 53.45 -9.33 -28.28
CA ALA A 83 54.60 -9.93 -28.94
C ALA A 83 55.71 -8.91 -29.16
N ALA A 84 56.94 -9.40 -29.32
CA ALA A 84 58.02 -8.63 -29.90
C ALA A 84 57.66 -8.23 -31.34
N ASN A 85 57.36 -6.96 -31.56
CA ASN A 85 57.03 -6.40 -32.86
C ASN A 85 57.72 -5.05 -33.00
N THR A 86 58.75 -4.98 -33.84
CA THR A 86 59.58 -3.78 -34.02
C THR A 86 58.82 -2.55 -34.53
N LYS A 87 57.59 -2.72 -35.05
CA LYS A 87 56.73 -1.61 -35.49
C LYS A 87 55.78 -1.09 -34.41
N VAL A 88 55.52 -1.88 -33.36
CA VAL A 88 54.49 -1.56 -32.35
C VAL A 88 55.10 -1.50 -30.95
N THR A 89 55.86 -2.52 -30.55
CA THR A 89 56.31 -2.73 -29.16
C THR A 89 57.82 -2.92 -29.02
N GLY A 90 58.57 -2.84 -30.12
CA GLY A 90 60.01 -3.08 -30.14
C GLY A 90 60.38 -4.56 -30.07
N ALA A 91 61.69 -4.84 -29.90
CA ALA A 91 62.22 -6.21 -29.91
C ALA A 91 61.93 -7.00 -28.62
N ALA A 92 61.51 -6.33 -27.54
CA ALA A 92 61.25 -6.94 -26.23
C ALA A 92 59.77 -7.32 -26.00
N GLY A 93 58.85 -6.86 -26.86
CA GLY A 93 57.42 -6.91 -26.58
C GLY A 93 56.99 -5.87 -25.54
N HIS A 94 55.75 -5.98 -25.08
CA HIS A 94 55.19 -5.06 -24.08
C HIS A 94 54.25 -5.75 -23.10
N VAL A 95 54.04 -5.15 -21.93
CA VAL A 95 53.08 -5.59 -20.91
C VAL A 95 52.44 -4.38 -20.24
N GLY A 96 51.14 -4.48 -19.96
CA GLY A 96 50.34 -3.44 -19.33
C GLY A 96 49.10 -4.03 -18.65
N MET A 97 48.48 -3.30 -17.73
CA MET A 97 47.32 -3.79 -16.98
C MET A 97 46.05 -3.10 -17.48
N ALA A 98 45.14 -3.86 -18.09
CA ALA A 98 43.90 -3.35 -18.68
C ALA A 98 43.06 -2.55 -17.66
N SER A 99 42.45 -1.45 -18.09
CA SER A 99 41.55 -0.65 -17.25
C SER A 99 40.12 -1.21 -17.18
N GLY A 100 39.77 -2.07 -18.14
CA GLY A 100 38.39 -2.52 -18.39
C GLY A 100 37.63 -1.61 -19.36
N GLU A 101 38.21 -0.48 -19.78
CA GLU A 101 37.68 0.36 -20.85
C GLU A 101 38.14 -0.19 -22.21
N GLY A 102 37.19 -0.39 -23.13
CA GLY A 102 37.48 -0.86 -24.48
C GLY A 102 36.34 -1.65 -25.11
N ASP A 103 36.58 -2.08 -26.34
CA ASP A 103 35.78 -3.02 -27.12
C ASP A 103 36.70 -3.89 -27.98
N ALA A 104 36.17 -4.63 -28.96
CA ALA A 104 36.95 -5.50 -29.84
C ALA A 104 37.94 -4.75 -30.78
N THR A 105 37.93 -3.41 -30.79
CA THR A 105 38.78 -2.57 -31.66
C THR A 105 39.84 -1.78 -30.90
N TYR A 106 39.59 -1.44 -29.63
CA TYR A 106 40.56 -0.75 -28.77
C TYR A 106 40.38 -1.12 -27.31
N PHE A 107 41.41 -0.89 -26.51
CA PHE A 107 41.31 -0.92 -25.05
C PHE A 107 42.26 0.11 -24.44
N VAL A 108 42.06 0.41 -23.16
CA VAL A 108 42.96 1.25 -22.37
C VAL A 108 43.67 0.41 -21.33
N SER A 109 44.98 0.52 -21.21
CA SER A 109 45.79 -0.14 -20.19
C SER A 109 46.67 0.84 -19.43
N PHE A 110 47.04 0.45 -18.22
CA PHE A 110 47.99 1.17 -17.38
C PHE A 110 49.39 0.64 -17.61
N ASP A 111 50.25 1.49 -18.17
CA ASP A 111 51.51 1.05 -18.76
C ASP A 111 52.65 1.94 -18.31
N GLN A 112 53.85 1.36 -18.27
CA GLN A 112 55.10 2.10 -18.14
C GLN A 112 55.94 1.92 -19.39
N ASN A 113 56.70 2.95 -19.75
CA ASN A 113 57.64 2.93 -20.86
C ASN A 113 56.97 2.67 -22.23
N TYR A 114 55.69 3.07 -22.37
CA TYR A 114 54.96 3.09 -23.64
C TYR A 114 54.12 4.37 -23.75
N PRO A 115 54.53 5.36 -24.57
CA PRO A 115 55.72 5.37 -25.43
C PRO A 115 57.02 5.36 -24.63
N THR A 116 58.14 5.01 -25.27
CA THR A 116 59.45 4.88 -24.60
C THR A 116 59.83 6.12 -23.79
N GLY A 117 60.29 5.92 -22.56
CA GLY A 117 60.65 6.95 -21.57
C GLY A 117 59.48 7.47 -20.73
N SER A 118 58.25 7.03 -20.99
CA SER A 118 57.09 7.48 -20.23
C SER A 118 56.98 6.84 -18.84
N LEU A 119 56.53 7.66 -17.88
CA LEU A 119 56.11 7.22 -16.55
C LEU A 119 54.77 6.47 -16.63
N PRO A 120 54.39 5.70 -15.59
CA PRO A 120 53.14 4.97 -15.61
C PRO A 120 51.91 5.86 -15.84
N HIS A 121 51.10 5.53 -16.84
CA HIS A 121 49.88 6.27 -17.19
C HIS A 121 48.88 5.37 -17.92
N MET A 122 47.65 5.87 -18.09
CA MET A 122 46.63 5.21 -18.91
C MET A 122 46.91 5.50 -20.39
N GLN A 123 47.02 4.43 -21.16
CA GLN A 123 47.34 4.47 -22.58
C GLN A 123 46.30 3.69 -23.37
N ARG A 124 45.81 4.30 -24.45
CA ARG A 124 44.90 3.66 -25.40
C ARG A 124 45.69 2.87 -26.44
N HIS A 125 45.24 1.65 -26.74
CA HIS A 125 45.84 0.74 -27.71
C HIS A 125 44.83 0.15 -28.68
N SER A 126 45.31 -0.26 -29.85
CA SER A 126 44.67 -1.30 -30.67
C SER A 126 45.12 -2.69 -30.20
N TYR A 127 44.58 -3.74 -30.80
CA TYR A 127 45.02 -5.13 -30.56
C TYR A 127 46.26 -5.54 -31.36
N ASP A 128 46.93 -4.60 -32.04
CA ASP A 128 48.08 -4.91 -32.90
C ASP A 128 49.23 -5.52 -32.08
N GLY A 129 49.57 -6.76 -32.40
CA GLY A 129 50.65 -7.49 -31.71
C GLY A 129 50.27 -8.04 -30.33
N VAL A 130 49.01 -7.94 -29.88
CA VAL A 130 48.55 -8.56 -28.63
C VAL A 130 48.52 -10.08 -28.78
N LEU A 131 49.24 -10.79 -27.91
CA LEU A 131 49.25 -12.26 -27.84
C LEU A 131 48.06 -12.80 -27.05
N GLY A 132 47.69 -12.09 -25.98
CA GLY A 132 46.64 -12.47 -25.04
C GLY A 132 46.85 -11.77 -23.70
N TRP A 133 46.21 -12.29 -22.66
CA TRP A 133 46.30 -11.72 -21.33
C TRP A 133 46.25 -12.77 -20.24
N TYR A 134 46.81 -12.41 -19.09
CA TYR A 134 46.67 -13.13 -17.84
C TYR A 134 45.63 -12.43 -16.97
N ILE A 135 44.54 -13.12 -16.65
CA ILE A 135 43.53 -12.64 -15.71
C ILE A 135 44.00 -13.09 -14.31
N PRO A 136 44.35 -12.19 -13.38
CA PRO A 136 44.70 -12.64 -12.04
C PRO A 136 43.51 -13.38 -11.44
N ASN A 137 43.76 -14.51 -10.77
CA ASN A 137 42.71 -15.30 -10.10
C ASN A 137 41.99 -14.46 -9.04
N ASN A 138 42.68 -13.46 -8.49
CA ASN A 138 42.14 -12.48 -7.56
C ASN A 138 41.32 -11.38 -8.27
N GLN A 139 41.10 -11.48 -9.59
CA GLN A 139 40.22 -10.62 -10.41
C GLN A 139 38.94 -11.31 -10.87
N GLY A 140 38.61 -12.39 -10.18
CA GLY A 140 37.24 -12.68 -9.75
C GLY A 140 37.08 -12.54 -8.24
N GLY A 141 37.92 -11.74 -7.57
CA GLY A 141 37.73 -11.38 -6.17
C GLY A 141 36.83 -10.16 -6.07
N ASP A 142 35.56 -10.25 -6.48
CA ASP A 142 34.56 -9.52 -5.69
C ASP A 142 34.84 -9.93 -4.25
N GLU A 143 34.97 -8.98 -3.33
CA GLU A 143 35.17 -9.29 -1.91
C GLU A 143 34.20 -10.39 -1.51
N VAL A 144 34.71 -11.62 -1.35
CA VAL A 144 33.85 -12.75 -0.99
C VAL A 144 33.42 -12.50 0.43
N ILE A 145 32.14 -12.68 0.68
CA ILE A 145 31.58 -12.47 1.99
C ILE A 145 32.26 -13.48 2.92
N THR A 146 32.94 -12.97 3.94
CA THR A 146 33.58 -13.80 4.97
C THR A 146 32.59 -14.06 6.11
N ASP A 147 32.81 -15.12 6.90
CA ASP A 147 32.03 -15.32 8.13
C ASP A 147 32.52 -14.38 9.25
N ALA A 148 32.34 -13.08 9.01
CA ALA A 148 32.67 -12.00 9.93
C ALA A 148 31.39 -11.28 10.40
N ASP A 149 31.42 -10.74 11.62
CA ASP A 149 30.23 -10.12 12.22
C ASP A 149 29.74 -8.90 11.45
N ASN A 150 30.65 -8.07 10.95
CA ASN A 150 30.32 -6.93 10.09
C ASN A 150 29.59 -7.37 8.82
N GLU A 151 30.03 -8.45 8.18
CA GLU A 151 29.40 -8.99 6.98
C GLU A 151 28.02 -9.59 7.28
N TYR A 152 27.88 -10.29 8.40
CA TYR A 152 26.58 -10.75 8.89
C TYR A 152 25.62 -9.59 9.13
N TRP A 153 26.05 -8.51 9.78
CA TRP A 153 25.18 -7.35 10.05
C TRP A 153 24.77 -6.61 8.77
N ARG A 154 25.67 -6.53 7.76
CA ARG A 154 25.34 -6.01 6.43
C ARG A 154 24.31 -6.90 5.74
N TRP A 155 24.53 -8.20 5.74
CA TRP A 155 23.61 -9.19 5.18
C TRP A 155 22.24 -9.12 5.85
N ASN A 156 22.19 -9.14 7.18
CA ASN A 156 20.94 -9.07 7.95
C ASN A 156 20.15 -7.80 7.65
N LYS A 157 20.82 -6.67 7.45
CA LYS A 157 20.16 -5.42 7.05
C LYS A 157 19.50 -5.54 5.67
N LEU A 158 20.20 -6.09 4.68
CA LEU A 158 19.63 -6.33 3.35
C LEU A 158 18.50 -7.35 3.40
N PHE A 159 18.67 -8.40 4.21
CA PHE A 159 17.66 -9.42 4.45
C PHE A 159 16.36 -8.81 4.97
N ARG A 160 16.43 -7.88 5.95
CA ARG A 160 15.24 -7.15 6.42
C ARG A 160 14.57 -6.33 5.32
N GLN A 161 15.36 -5.70 4.45
CA GLN A 161 14.85 -4.83 3.39
C GLN A 161 14.15 -5.64 2.28
N ILE A 162 14.72 -6.80 1.92
CA ILE A 162 14.25 -7.62 0.80
C ILE A 162 13.24 -8.68 1.26
N ARG A 163 13.45 -9.30 2.42
CA ARG A 163 12.70 -10.47 2.93
C ARG A 163 11.77 -10.10 4.08
N GLY A 164 11.86 -8.89 4.62
CA GLY A 164 10.98 -8.41 5.69
C GLY A 164 11.23 -8.99 7.08
N ARG A 165 12.32 -9.75 7.30
CA ARG A 165 12.69 -10.34 8.60
C ARG A 165 14.20 -10.37 8.83
N ASP A 166 14.60 -10.84 10.00
CA ASP A 166 16.00 -11.08 10.33
C ASP A 166 16.52 -12.38 9.70
N ALA A 167 17.78 -12.34 9.25
CA ALA A 167 18.53 -13.52 8.83
C ALA A 167 19.12 -14.25 10.04
N SER A 168 19.03 -15.57 10.07
CA SER A 168 19.85 -16.37 10.98
C SER A 168 21.32 -16.40 10.53
N ARG A 169 22.23 -16.71 11.46
CA ARG A 169 23.66 -16.85 11.14
C ARG A 169 23.92 -18.02 10.20
N ASP A 170 23.11 -19.08 10.29
CA ASP A 170 23.25 -20.26 9.43
C ASP A 170 22.76 -19.98 8.00
N GLU A 171 21.66 -19.25 7.83
CA GLU A 171 21.23 -18.77 6.51
C GLU A 171 22.30 -17.88 5.88
N PHE A 172 22.90 -16.96 6.64
CA PHE A 172 24.02 -16.14 6.17
C PHE A 172 25.20 -17.00 5.70
N ARG A 173 25.61 -18.00 6.50
CA ARG A 173 26.72 -18.90 6.14
C ARG A 173 26.44 -19.70 4.87
N GLN A 174 25.20 -20.16 4.68
CA GLN A 174 24.83 -20.98 3.52
C GLN A 174 24.63 -20.15 2.25
N ALA A 175 23.99 -18.98 2.38
CA ALA A 175 23.55 -18.18 1.25
C ALA A 175 24.58 -17.11 0.81
N ALA A 176 25.48 -16.68 1.70
CA ALA A 176 26.35 -15.53 1.45
C ALA A 176 27.84 -15.87 1.60
N VAL A 177 28.25 -16.57 2.66
CA VAL A 177 29.68 -16.80 2.94
C VAL A 177 30.36 -17.59 1.82
N GLY A 178 31.52 -17.10 1.38
CA GLY A 178 32.30 -17.69 0.27
C GLY A 178 31.78 -17.33 -1.12
N ARG A 179 30.72 -16.51 -1.21
CA ARG A 179 30.19 -15.97 -2.48
C ARG A 179 30.49 -14.49 -2.59
N THR A 180 30.38 -13.98 -3.80
CA THR A 180 30.45 -12.54 -4.05
C THR A 180 29.19 -11.85 -3.55
N TRP A 181 29.28 -10.54 -3.25
CA TRP A 181 28.10 -9.75 -2.90
C TRP A 181 27.02 -9.74 -3.99
N LEU A 182 27.41 -9.80 -5.27
CA LEU A 182 26.47 -9.91 -6.38
C LEU A 182 25.72 -11.25 -6.36
N GLN A 183 26.44 -12.36 -6.27
CA GLN A 183 25.82 -13.70 -6.22
C GLN A 183 24.93 -13.88 -4.98
N ALA A 184 25.36 -13.33 -3.84
CA ALA A 184 24.59 -13.39 -2.60
C ALA A 184 23.31 -12.54 -2.72
N LEU A 185 23.37 -11.40 -3.41
CA LEU A 185 22.20 -10.55 -3.67
C LEU A 185 21.19 -11.25 -4.60
N GLU A 186 21.65 -11.92 -5.66
CA GLU A 186 20.79 -12.69 -6.57
C GLU A 186 20.03 -13.78 -5.81
N ILE A 187 20.71 -14.54 -4.94
CA ILE A 187 20.06 -15.55 -4.09
C ILE A 187 19.02 -14.92 -3.17
N LEU A 188 19.32 -13.73 -2.64
CA LEU A 188 18.44 -13.03 -1.73
C LEU A 188 17.19 -12.46 -2.44
N SER A 189 17.34 -11.96 -3.67
CA SER A 189 16.25 -11.38 -4.46
C SER A 189 15.37 -12.41 -5.13
N ASP A 190 15.93 -13.54 -5.57
CA ASP A 190 15.24 -14.51 -6.44
C ASP A 190 14.43 -15.56 -5.66
N ASP A 191 14.35 -15.42 -4.34
CA ASP A 191 13.59 -16.33 -3.50
C ASP A 191 12.16 -15.81 -3.27
N GLN A 192 11.19 -16.72 -3.31
CA GLN A 192 9.75 -16.46 -3.18
C GLN A 192 9.35 -15.61 -1.95
N GLU A 193 10.08 -15.71 -0.82
CA GLU A 193 9.81 -14.85 0.33
C GLU A 193 10.11 -13.35 0.06
N ALA A 194 11.00 -13.03 -0.89
CA ALA A 194 11.29 -11.66 -1.34
C ALA A 194 10.12 -11.11 -2.16
N ASP A 195 9.50 -11.94 -3.01
CA ASP A 195 8.27 -11.60 -3.72
C ASP A 195 7.12 -11.31 -2.73
N ALA A 196 6.96 -12.18 -1.73
CA ALA A 196 5.93 -12.01 -0.71
C ALA A 196 6.15 -10.73 0.11
N ALA A 197 7.38 -10.43 0.49
CA ALA A 197 7.73 -9.20 1.21
C ALA A 197 7.50 -7.95 0.34
N SER A 198 7.90 -7.99 -0.93
CA SER A 198 7.67 -6.89 -1.88
C SER A 198 6.18 -6.63 -2.06
N HIS A 199 5.37 -7.68 -2.24
CA HIS A 199 3.93 -7.55 -2.33
C HIS A 199 3.31 -6.96 -1.05
N ALA A 200 3.76 -7.38 0.14
CA ALA A 200 3.31 -6.80 1.39
C ALA A 200 3.67 -5.31 1.53
N GLN A 201 4.85 -4.90 1.04
CA GLN A 201 5.26 -3.50 0.99
C GLN A 201 4.36 -2.68 0.04
N GLU A 202 4.02 -3.21 -1.14
CA GLU A 202 3.07 -2.58 -2.06
C GLU A 202 1.69 -2.38 -1.41
N VAL A 203 1.17 -3.41 -0.75
CA VAL A 203 -0.10 -3.31 0.01
C VAL A 203 0.03 -2.27 1.13
N GLY A 204 1.15 -2.24 1.84
CA GLY A 204 1.42 -1.24 2.88
C GLY A 204 1.44 0.19 2.34
N GLN A 205 2.03 0.41 1.16
CA GLN A 205 2.01 1.72 0.50
C GLN A 205 0.58 2.16 0.14
N VAL A 206 -0.24 1.24 -0.38
CA VAL A 206 -1.66 1.49 -0.66
C VAL A 206 -2.41 1.78 0.64
N ALA A 207 -2.18 1.02 1.70
CA ALA A 207 -2.84 1.19 2.99
C ALA A 207 -2.56 2.56 3.63
N VAL A 208 -1.32 3.05 3.49
CA VAL A 208 -0.92 4.39 3.95
C VAL A 208 -1.53 5.47 3.06
N ARG A 209 -1.44 5.32 1.73
CA ARG A 209 -1.96 6.30 0.76
C ARG A 209 -3.46 6.51 0.89
N ASP A 210 -4.20 5.42 1.09
CA ASP A 210 -5.66 5.43 1.12
C ASP A 210 -6.20 5.56 2.57
N ASP A 211 -5.33 5.81 3.55
CA ASP A 211 -5.67 5.94 4.98
C ASP A 211 -6.58 4.80 5.50
N TRP A 212 -6.17 3.56 5.26
CA TRP A 212 -6.94 2.39 5.70
C TRP A 212 -7.17 2.38 7.22
N GLN A 213 -6.20 2.87 7.99
CA GLN A 213 -6.33 2.98 9.44
C GLN A 213 -7.46 3.94 9.84
N GLY A 214 -7.56 5.10 9.19
CA GLY A 214 -8.67 6.03 9.38
C GLY A 214 -10.01 5.43 8.96
N GLN A 215 -10.07 4.76 7.81
CA GLN A 215 -11.29 4.09 7.33
C GLN A 215 -11.77 3.00 8.30
N ILE A 216 -10.87 2.14 8.80
CA ILE A 216 -11.19 1.10 9.79
C ILE A 216 -11.71 1.74 11.08
N SER A 217 -11.05 2.80 11.57
CA SER A 217 -11.48 3.51 12.79
C SER A 217 -12.86 4.14 12.62
N GLY A 218 -13.15 4.70 11.44
CA GLY A 218 -14.46 5.24 11.08
C GLY A 218 -15.55 4.15 11.04
N LEU A 219 -15.25 2.99 10.45
CA LEU A 219 -16.17 1.84 10.42
C LEU A 219 -16.45 1.30 11.82
N VAL A 220 -15.45 1.17 12.69
CA VAL A 220 -15.63 0.78 14.09
C VAL A 220 -16.58 1.73 14.81
N THR A 221 -16.36 3.03 14.65
CA THR A 221 -17.25 4.07 15.24
C THR A 221 -18.69 3.88 14.76
N LYS A 222 -18.90 3.71 13.46
CA LYS A 222 -20.23 3.49 12.88
C LYS A 222 -20.90 2.23 13.40
N VAL A 223 -20.16 1.13 13.56
CA VAL A 223 -20.67 -0.11 14.15
C VAL A 223 -21.08 0.10 15.61
N THR A 224 -20.28 0.84 16.39
CA THR A 224 -20.62 1.19 17.78
C THR A 224 -21.89 2.03 17.86
N ASP A 225 -22.02 3.05 17.02
CA ASP A 225 -23.20 3.93 16.98
C ASP A 225 -24.46 3.16 16.59
N LEU A 226 -24.39 2.34 15.54
CA LEU A 226 -25.51 1.50 15.12
C LEU A 226 -25.90 0.48 16.21
N THR A 227 -24.93 -0.07 16.93
CA THR A 227 -25.20 -0.95 18.07
C THR A 227 -25.96 -0.22 19.18
N ALA A 228 -25.55 1.01 19.51
CA ALA A 228 -26.23 1.84 20.50
C ALA A 228 -27.65 2.22 20.07
N GLN A 229 -27.84 2.55 18.79
CA GLN A 229 -29.16 2.84 18.21
C GLN A 229 -30.08 1.62 18.28
N ALA A 230 -29.59 0.43 17.92
CA ALA A 230 -30.37 -0.81 17.98
C ALA A 230 -30.81 -1.13 19.42
N GLN A 231 -29.92 -0.94 20.41
CA GLN A 231 -30.27 -1.09 21.83
C GLN A 231 -31.33 -0.07 22.28
N ALA A 232 -31.24 1.18 21.81
CA ALA A 232 -32.24 2.19 22.11
C ALA A 232 -33.61 1.84 21.51
N GLN A 233 -33.64 1.36 20.27
CA GLN A 233 -34.86 0.88 19.62
C GLN A 233 -35.46 -0.33 20.36
N GLY A 234 -34.62 -1.27 20.82
CA GLY A 234 -35.06 -2.40 21.64
C GLY A 234 -35.78 -1.93 22.90
N ARG A 235 -35.22 -0.96 23.63
CA ARG A 235 -35.88 -0.36 24.81
C ARG A 235 -37.21 0.29 24.47
N THR A 236 -37.32 0.94 23.31
CA THR A 236 -38.60 1.52 22.84
C THR A 236 -39.64 0.45 22.54
N ILE A 237 -39.24 -0.65 21.90
CA ILE A 237 -40.13 -1.79 21.62
C ILE A 237 -40.63 -2.41 22.94
N ASP A 238 -39.74 -2.62 23.91
CA ASP A 238 -40.12 -3.16 25.22
C ASP A 238 -41.12 -2.24 25.95
N ALA A 239 -40.92 -0.93 25.87
CA ALA A 239 -41.85 0.05 26.44
C ALA A 239 -43.22 0.03 25.75
N LEU A 240 -43.25 -0.04 24.42
CA LEU A 240 -44.50 -0.15 23.65
C LEU A 240 -45.25 -1.45 23.96
N HIS A 241 -44.55 -2.58 24.08
CA HIS A 241 -45.15 -3.85 24.50
C HIS A 241 -45.76 -3.77 25.90
N SER A 242 -45.08 -3.10 26.85
CA SER A 242 -45.63 -2.88 28.19
C SER A 242 -46.91 -2.04 28.16
N GLU A 243 -46.96 -1.00 27.33
CA GLU A 243 -48.12 -0.12 27.21
C GLU A 243 -49.31 -0.81 26.51
N ALA A 244 -49.03 -1.61 25.48
CA ALA A 244 -50.03 -2.46 24.85
C ALA A 244 -50.67 -3.43 25.87
N ALA A 245 -49.86 -4.09 26.70
CA ALA A 245 -50.36 -4.99 27.74
C ALA A 245 -51.28 -4.30 28.77
N LYS A 246 -50.97 -3.04 29.16
CA LYS A 246 -51.87 -2.25 30.03
C LYS A 246 -53.19 -1.90 29.34
N SER A 247 -53.12 -1.55 28.05
CA SER A 247 -54.30 -1.22 27.24
C SER A 247 -55.23 -2.43 27.09
N ASP A 248 -54.66 -3.63 26.88
CA ASP A 248 -55.41 -4.89 26.84
C ASP A 248 -56.10 -5.18 28.18
N SER A 249 -55.40 -4.99 29.30
CA SER A 249 -55.98 -5.13 30.65
C SER A 249 -57.13 -4.16 30.90
N THR A 250 -56.98 -2.91 30.46
CA THR A 250 -58.03 -1.88 30.57
C THR A 250 -59.25 -2.26 29.73
N THR A 251 -59.03 -2.72 28.49
CA THR A 251 -60.10 -3.16 27.59
C THR A 251 -60.87 -4.35 28.17
N ALA A 252 -60.17 -5.34 28.73
CA ALA A 252 -60.80 -6.46 29.42
C ALA A 252 -61.65 -6.00 30.63
N GLY A 253 -61.15 -5.03 31.39
CA GLY A 253 -61.89 -4.43 32.51
C GLY A 253 -63.16 -3.71 32.06
N LEU A 254 -63.08 -2.89 31.01
CA LEU A 254 -64.23 -2.18 30.43
C LEU A 254 -65.27 -3.16 29.88
N ASN A 255 -64.85 -4.22 29.17
CA ASN A 255 -65.77 -5.24 28.67
C ASN A 255 -66.57 -5.91 29.80
N LYS A 256 -65.92 -6.22 30.92
CA LYS A 256 -66.59 -6.76 32.11
C LYS A 256 -67.63 -5.79 32.70
N GLN A 257 -67.34 -4.49 32.68
CA GLN A 257 -68.31 -3.47 33.11
C GLN A 257 -69.51 -3.39 32.16
N ILE A 258 -69.28 -3.45 30.84
CA ILE A 258 -70.35 -3.49 29.84
C ILE A 258 -71.25 -4.70 30.07
N GLU A 259 -70.69 -5.90 30.24
CA GLU A 259 -71.47 -7.12 30.54
C GLU A 259 -72.33 -6.96 31.80
N THR A 260 -71.77 -6.34 32.84
CA THR A 260 -72.49 -6.07 34.10
C THR A 260 -73.65 -5.10 33.89
N LEU A 261 -73.42 -4.01 33.15
CA LEU A 261 -74.44 -3.02 32.81
C LEU A 261 -75.54 -3.61 31.93
N GLU A 262 -75.20 -4.43 30.94
CA GLU A 262 -76.17 -5.14 30.10
C GLU A 262 -77.02 -6.13 30.90
N ALA A 263 -76.43 -6.81 31.90
CA ALA A 263 -77.16 -7.68 32.81
C ALA A 263 -78.13 -6.87 33.69
N ALA A 264 -77.68 -5.74 34.25
CA ALA A 264 -78.51 -4.84 35.05
C ALA A 264 -79.66 -4.25 34.22
N LEU A 265 -79.39 -3.84 32.97
CA LEU A 265 -80.41 -3.32 32.05
C LEU A 265 -81.48 -4.38 31.75
N ARG A 266 -81.07 -5.62 31.47
CA ARG A 266 -82.00 -6.75 31.26
C ARG A 266 -82.87 -7.01 32.50
N ALA A 267 -82.27 -6.97 33.69
CA ALA A 267 -83.01 -7.13 34.95
C ALA A 267 -84.04 -6.01 35.17
N ALA A 268 -83.66 -4.75 34.88
CA ALA A 268 -84.57 -3.60 34.97
C ALA A 268 -85.69 -3.65 33.93
N GLN A 269 -85.43 -4.13 32.71
CA GLN A 269 -86.46 -4.32 31.69
C GLN A 269 -87.47 -5.41 32.08
N ALA A 270 -87.04 -6.43 32.80
CA ALA A 270 -87.91 -7.51 33.28
C ALA A 270 -88.87 -7.08 34.41
N THR A 271 -88.60 -5.95 35.09
CA THR A 271 -89.43 -5.42 36.19
C THR A 271 -90.39 -4.31 35.76
N LEU A 272 -90.38 -3.90 34.48
CA LEU A 272 -91.34 -2.95 33.94
C LEU A 272 -92.72 -3.62 33.77
N PRO A 273 -93.81 -3.02 34.27
CA PRO A 273 -95.15 -3.56 34.08
C PRO A 273 -95.57 -3.45 32.61
N VAL A 274 -96.18 -4.51 32.08
CA VAL A 274 -96.78 -4.53 30.73
C VAL A 274 -97.82 -3.42 30.63
N GLN A 275 -97.48 -2.31 29.98
CA GLN A 275 -98.46 -1.29 29.60
C GLN A 275 -99.03 -1.65 28.22
N SER A 276 -100.36 -1.83 28.17
CA SER A 276 -101.12 -1.95 26.92
C SER A 276 -100.98 -0.68 26.07
N PRO A 277 -101.04 -0.77 24.73
CA PRO A 277 -100.77 0.36 23.87
C PRO A 277 -101.91 1.38 23.95
N SER A 278 -101.63 2.57 24.50
CA SER A 278 -102.52 3.73 24.36
C SER A 278 -102.03 4.62 23.22
N SER A 279 -102.83 4.76 22.18
CA SER A 279 -102.59 5.61 21.02
C SER A 279 -102.83 7.08 21.37
N THR A 280 -101.75 7.85 21.56
CA THR A 280 -101.76 9.29 21.29
C THR A 280 -100.38 9.72 20.79
N THR A 281 -100.34 10.18 19.55
CA THR A 281 -99.18 10.76 18.88
C THR A 281 -98.96 12.19 19.38
N PRO A 282 -97.85 12.54 20.03
CA PRO A 282 -97.46 13.94 20.19
C PRO A 282 -96.62 14.36 18.98
N SER A 283 -97.06 15.42 18.32
CA SER A 283 -96.30 16.13 17.28
C SER A 283 -95.01 16.71 17.87
N VAL A 284 -93.87 16.24 17.38
CA VAL A 284 -92.55 16.81 17.67
C VAL A 284 -92.41 18.18 16.96
N PRO A 285 -92.05 19.27 17.67
CA PRO A 285 -91.72 20.54 17.03
C PRO A 285 -90.41 20.42 16.25
N ALA A 286 -90.36 21.05 15.08
CA ALA A 286 -89.18 21.11 14.22
C ALA A 286 -87.94 21.61 14.98
N ILE A 287 -86.87 20.82 14.92
CA ILE A 287 -85.53 21.20 15.37
C ILE A 287 -85.03 22.34 14.48
N PRO A 288 -84.58 23.49 15.03
CA PRO A 288 -83.97 24.54 14.21
C PRO A 288 -82.68 24.03 13.59
N ALA A 289 -82.48 24.32 12.31
CA ALA A 289 -81.28 23.97 11.55
C ALA A 289 -80.01 24.36 12.33
N ALA A 290 -79.11 23.39 12.53
CA ALA A 290 -77.83 23.60 13.17
C ALA A 290 -76.99 24.63 12.39
N PRO A 291 -76.28 25.55 13.07
CA PRO A 291 -75.49 26.57 12.41
C PRO A 291 -74.14 26.02 11.94
N GLY A 292 -73.90 26.12 10.62
CA GLY A 292 -72.56 26.12 10.02
C GLY A 292 -71.95 24.75 9.76
N GLU A 293 -71.39 24.59 8.56
CA GLU A 293 -70.56 23.45 8.18
C GLU A 293 -69.55 23.08 9.28
N PRO A 294 -69.33 21.78 9.57
CA PRO A 294 -68.32 21.37 10.54
C PRO A 294 -66.96 21.93 10.12
N LYS A 295 -66.26 22.59 11.06
CA LYS A 295 -64.92 23.20 10.86
C LYS A 295 -63.91 22.25 10.20
N TRP A 296 -64.13 20.94 10.30
CA TRP A 296 -63.37 19.87 9.65
C TRP A 296 -63.43 19.91 8.12
N ALA A 297 -64.54 20.33 7.51
CA ALA A 297 -64.68 20.45 6.06
C ALA A 297 -63.74 21.53 5.49
N ASN A 298 -63.58 22.65 6.23
CA ASN A 298 -62.63 23.71 5.87
C ASN A 298 -61.17 23.29 6.09
N LEU A 299 -60.87 22.54 7.17
CA LEU A 299 -59.52 22.02 7.42
C LEU A 299 -59.08 20.99 6.37
N ALA A 300 -59.99 20.08 5.99
CA ALA A 300 -59.73 19.08 4.95
C ALA A 300 -59.53 19.73 3.57
N LYS A 301 -60.18 20.86 3.30
CA LYS A 301 -59.97 21.65 2.08
C LYS A 301 -58.61 22.38 2.10
N GLN A 302 -58.28 23.04 3.21
CA GLN A 302 -57.00 23.74 3.37
C GLN A 302 -55.78 22.81 3.25
N LEU A 303 -55.85 21.60 3.82
CA LEU A 303 -54.79 20.61 3.68
C LEU A 303 -54.65 20.12 2.22
N ARG A 304 -55.76 19.88 1.54
CA ARG A 304 -55.78 19.45 0.13
C ARG A 304 -55.18 20.51 -0.79
N ASP A 305 -55.52 21.78 -0.56
CA ASP A 305 -55.01 22.91 -1.33
C ASP A 305 -53.51 23.13 -1.07
N PHE A 306 -53.04 22.95 0.17
CA PHE A 306 -51.62 23.07 0.52
C PHE A 306 -50.74 22.02 -0.17
N PHE A 307 -51.11 20.74 -0.13
CA PHE A 307 -50.37 19.66 -0.80
C PHE A 307 -50.51 19.65 -2.33
N GLY A 308 -51.46 20.41 -2.88
CA GLY A 308 -51.60 20.64 -4.32
C GLY A 308 -50.55 21.61 -4.91
N THR A 309 -49.85 22.38 -4.07
CA THR A 309 -48.86 23.38 -4.52
C THR A 309 -47.46 22.79 -4.72
N THR A 310 -46.63 23.47 -5.53
CA THR A 310 -45.22 23.10 -5.77
C THR A 310 -44.38 23.14 -4.48
N GLN A 311 -44.70 24.04 -3.53
CA GLN A 311 -44.07 24.08 -2.20
C GLN A 311 -44.52 22.90 -1.31
N GLY A 312 -45.80 22.53 -1.34
CA GLY A 312 -46.31 21.35 -0.62
C GLY A 312 -45.71 20.03 -1.11
N ARG A 313 -45.40 19.94 -2.42
CA ARG A 313 -44.71 18.80 -3.02
C ARG A 313 -43.21 18.74 -2.72
N ALA A 314 -42.54 19.88 -2.54
CA ALA A 314 -41.13 19.94 -2.16
C ALA A 314 -40.88 19.53 -0.69
N GLY A 315 -41.85 19.78 0.20
CA GLY A 315 -41.79 19.32 1.60
C GLY A 315 -41.93 17.80 1.81
N LEU A 316 -42.29 17.05 0.76
CA LEU A 316 -42.51 15.59 0.79
C LEU A 316 -41.24 14.75 0.63
N GLY A 317 -40.07 15.36 0.41
CA GLY A 317 -38.80 14.64 0.27
C GLY A 317 -38.32 13.88 1.51
N ILE A 318 -38.98 14.06 2.67
CA ILE A 318 -38.53 13.48 3.96
C ILE A 318 -39.64 12.70 4.70
N ALA A 319 -40.89 12.67 4.21
CA ALA A 319 -42.03 12.16 5.00
C ALA A 319 -43.02 11.23 4.25
N ALA A 320 -42.57 10.45 3.27
CA ALA A 320 -43.47 9.59 2.47
C ALA A 320 -44.03 8.37 3.23
N THR A 321 -43.37 7.90 4.30
CA THR A 321 -43.73 6.65 4.99
C THR A 321 -44.73 6.83 6.15
N VAL A 322 -44.88 8.04 6.69
CA VAL A 322 -45.70 8.29 7.90
C VAL A 322 -47.00 9.03 7.59
N VAL A 323 -47.03 9.87 6.56
CA VAL A 323 -48.17 10.77 6.29
C VAL A 323 -49.28 10.07 5.50
N THR A 324 -48.94 9.19 4.56
CA THR A 324 -49.90 8.49 3.71
C THR A 324 -50.89 7.62 4.51
N PRO A 325 -50.47 6.84 5.53
CA PRO A 325 -51.40 6.11 6.39
C PRO A 325 -52.33 7.01 7.20
N ILE A 326 -51.81 8.16 7.69
CA ILE A 326 -52.58 9.10 8.52
C ILE A 326 -53.66 9.80 7.69
N VAL A 327 -53.36 10.19 6.46
CA VAL A 327 -54.34 10.82 5.55
C VAL A 327 -55.43 9.82 5.12
N MET A 328 -55.07 8.56 4.86
CA MET A 328 -56.07 7.51 4.57
C MET A 328 -56.92 7.14 5.80
N ALA A 329 -56.34 7.14 7.01
CA ALA A 329 -57.07 6.92 8.25
C ALA A 329 -58.09 8.05 8.53
N LEU A 330 -57.75 9.29 8.17
CA LEU A 330 -58.62 10.46 8.33
C LEU A 330 -59.80 10.49 7.34
N GLN A 331 -59.65 9.90 6.15
CA GLN A 331 -60.75 9.85 5.15
C GLN A 331 -61.86 8.87 5.52
N ASN A 332 -61.58 7.87 6.36
CA ASN A 332 -62.50 6.80 6.70
C ASN A 332 -63.14 6.92 8.09
N PHE A 333 -62.89 8.00 8.84
CA PHE A 333 -63.33 8.12 10.23
C PHE A 333 -64.55 9.06 10.40
N HIS A 334 -65.64 8.54 10.96
CA HIS A 334 -66.90 9.25 11.23
C HIS A 334 -67.28 9.13 12.73
N SER A 335 -66.48 9.66 13.66
CA SER A 335 -66.92 9.72 15.07
C SER A 335 -66.39 10.89 15.88
N ASP A 336 -67.26 11.38 16.77
CA ASP A 336 -67.18 12.57 17.63
C ASP A 336 -66.18 12.43 18.79
N ASN A 337 -64.94 12.02 18.53
CA ASN A 337 -63.96 11.78 19.59
C ASN A 337 -63.03 13.00 19.81
N ALA A 338 -63.37 13.84 20.78
CA ALA A 338 -62.67 15.09 21.10
C ALA A 338 -61.18 14.90 21.45
N ALA A 339 -60.79 13.74 21.98
CA ALA A 339 -59.39 13.42 22.29
C ALA A 339 -58.54 13.23 21.03
N LEU A 340 -59.12 12.64 19.97
CA LEU A 340 -58.44 12.43 18.70
C LEU A 340 -58.31 13.75 17.92
N ALA A 341 -59.33 14.61 17.99
CA ALA A 341 -59.30 15.97 17.48
C ALA A 341 -58.16 16.81 18.12
N ALA A 342 -57.94 16.66 19.42
CA ALA A 342 -56.84 17.32 20.12
C ALA A 342 -55.47 16.78 19.69
N ALA A 343 -55.34 15.46 19.49
CA ALA A 343 -54.10 14.84 19.00
C ALA A 343 -53.73 15.28 17.57
N VAL A 344 -54.72 15.37 16.68
CA VAL A 344 -54.54 15.86 15.31
C VAL A 344 -54.17 17.35 15.30
N LEU A 345 -54.82 18.17 16.13
CA LEU A 345 -54.47 19.59 16.26
C LEU A 345 -53.04 19.79 16.80
N ALA A 346 -52.60 18.96 17.75
CA ALA A 346 -51.24 18.97 18.26
C ALA A 346 -50.22 18.58 17.19
N ALA A 347 -50.51 17.55 16.38
CA ALA A 347 -49.64 17.12 15.28
C ALA A 347 -49.52 18.19 14.18
N VAL A 348 -50.63 18.85 13.82
CA VAL A 348 -50.64 19.95 12.85
C VAL A 348 -49.88 21.17 13.37
N THR A 349 -50.01 21.47 14.67
CA THR A 349 -49.26 22.56 15.30
C THR A 349 -47.75 22.28 15.27
N LEU A 350 -47.34 21.05 15.59
CA LEU A 350 -45.93 20.63 15.53
C LEU A 350 -45.35 20.72 14.11
N LEU A 351 -46.12 20.30 13.10
CA LEU A 351 -45.74 20.41 11.68
C LEU A 351 -45.56 21.86 11.22
N ASN A 352 -46.41 22.78 11.69
CA ASN A 352 -46.26 24.21 11.39
C ASN A 352 -45.03 24.82 12.08
N THR A 353 -44.74 24.44 13.33
CA THR A 353 -43.52 24.89 14.02
C THR A 353 -42.25 24.42 13.31
N VAL A 354 -42.25 23.19 12.80
CA VAL A 354 -41.12 22.65 12.00
C VAL A 354 -41.01 23.37 10.65
N LYS A 355 -42.13 23.72 10.01
CA LYS A 355 -42.15 24.52 8.78
C LYS A 355 -41.53 25.91 8.99
N ASP A 356 -41.83 26.58 10.10
CA ASP A 356 -41.28 27.90 10.40
C ASP A 356 -39.79 27.83 10.74
N ALA A 357 -39.34 26.76 11.41
CA ALA A 357 -37.93 26.53 11.71
C ALA A 357 -37.07 26.21 10.47
N LEU A 358 -37.68 25.70 9.39
CA LEU A 358 -37.01 25.34 8.14
C LEU A 358 -37.10 26.44 7.08
N ASN A 359 -37.70 27.60 7.37
CA ASN A 359 -37.76 28.72 6.43
C ASN A 359 -36.49 29.59 6.54
N PRO A 360 -35.61 29.61 5.52
CA PRO A 360 -34.31 30.29 5.59
C PRO A 360 -34.37 31.83 5.62
N ASN A 361 -35.57 32.43 5.60
CA ASN A 361 -35.78 33.89 5.56
C ASN A 361 -36.29 34.50 6.88
N VAL A 362 -36.25 33.78 8.01
CA VAL A 362 -36.55 34.36 9.33
C VAL A 362 -35.24 34.76 10.01
N PRO A 363 -34.98 36.05 10.29
CA PRO A 363 -33.80 36.45 11.05
C PRO A 363 -33.94 35.92 12.48
N ASN A 364 -32.94 35.17 12.96
CA ASN A 364 -32.85 34.73 14.34
C ASN A 364 -33.02 35.92 15.30
N LYS A 365 -34.01 35.82 16.20
CA LYS A 365 -34.12 36.62 17.41
C LYS A 365 -33.83 35.75 18.62
#